data_AF-A0A4R1R3S3-F1
#
_entry.id   AF-A0A4R1R3S3-F1
#
_cell.length_a   1.000
_cell.length_b   1.000
_cell.length_c   1.000
_cell.angle_alpha   90.00
_cell.angle_beta   90.00
_cell.angle_gamma   90.00
#
_symmetry.space_group_name_H-M   'P 1'
#
loop_
_entity.id
_entity.type
_entity.pdbx_description
1 polymer ?
#
loop_
_entity_poly.entity_id
_entity_poly.type
_entity_poly.pdbx_seq_one_letter_code
_entity_poly.pdbx_strand_id
1 'polypeptide(L)'
;MKLSLNCGVMILAKNSRVGTNGNTYYNLAILQDSEAGTISCSKEVFESVDPMKPYGLQFSYNDQYKSLSVSGVLLSNEKESVSNSDLKTPDKK
;
A
#
# COMPACT_ATOMS: atom_id res chain seq x y z
N MET A 1 3.69 -18.11 -7.72
CA MET A 1 4.46 -17.14 -8.55
C MET A 1 4.46 -15.81 -7.80
N LYS A 2 5.62 -15.17 -7.61
CA LYS A 2 5.70 -13.88 -6.89
C LYS A 2 5.62 -12.75 -7.91
N LEU A 3 4.59 -11.92 -7.82
CA LEU A 3 4.35 -10.77 -8.69
C LEU A 3 4.69 -9.50 -7.93
N SER A 4 5.91 -9.01 -8.13
CA SER A 4 6.37 -7.76 -7.52
C SER A 4 5.90 -6.57 -8.34
N LEU A 5 4.71 -6.05 -8.03
CA LEU A 5 4.23 -4.76 -8.53
C LEU A 5 4.51 -3.72 -7.46
N ASN A 6 5.25 -2.65 -7.78
CA ASN A 6 5.43 -1.52 -6.87
C ASN A 6 4.27 -0.55 -7.08
N CYS A 7 3.25 -0.64 -6.23
CA CYS A 7 2.11 0.27 -6.23
C CYS A 7 2.15 1.14 -4.98
N GLY A 8 2.20 2.45 -5.16
CA GLY A 8 2.12 3.42 -4.06
C GLY A 8 0.68 3.56 -3.59
N VAL A 9 0.42 3.18 -2.34
CA VAL A 9 -0.91 3.28 -1.72
C VAL A 9 -0.81 3.91 -0.35
N MET A 10 -1.89 4.56 0.10
CA MET A 10 -2.02 5.02 1.47
C MET A 10 -2.76 3.97 2.30
N ILE A 11 -2.21 3.60 3.46
CA ILE A 11 -2.91 2.72 4.40
C ILE A 11 -3.93 3.55 5.18
N LEU A 12 -5.21 3.21 5.11
CA LEU A 12 -6.26 3.93 5.82
C LEU A 12 -6.52 3.34 7.22
N ALA A 13 -6.59 2.01 7.30
CA ALA A 13 -6.92 1.29 8.51
C ALA A 13 -6.38 -0.14 8.48
N LYS A 14 -6.37 -0.76 9.66
CA LYS A 14 -5.86 -2.11 9.90
C LYS A 14 -6.98 -2.93 10.54
N ASN A 15 -7.28 -4.09 9.99
CA ASN A 15 -8.29 -4.99 10.52
C ASN A 15 -7.74 -6.41 10.67
N SER A 16 -7.92 -7.01 11.85
CA SER A 16 -7.59 -8.42 12.10
C SER A 16 -8.83 -9.16 12.61
N ARG A 17 -9.06 -10.38 12.11
CA ARG A 17 -10.14 -11.24 12.59
C ARG A 17 -9.64 -12.67 12.78
N VAL A 18 -10.19 -13.36 13.78
CA VAL A 18 -9.98 -14.80 13.95
C VAL A 18 -11.06 -15.54 13.18
N GLY A 19 -10.66 -16.43 12.28
CA GLY A 19 -11.62 -17.27 11.53
C GLY A 19 -12.08 -18.48 12.34
N THR A 20 -13.05 -19.20 11.78
CA THR A 20 -13.62 -20.43 12.38
C THR A 20 -12.61 -21.56 12.54
N ASN A 21 -11.52 -21.55 11.78
CA ASN A 21 -10.40 -22.49 11.90
C ASN A 21 -9.35 -22.08 12.94
N GLY A 22 -9.59 -21.02 13.72
CA GLY A 22 -8.64 -20.50 14.71
C GLY A 22 -7.49 -19.67 14.13
N ASN A 23 -7.40 -19.57 12.79
CA ASN A 23 -6.37 -18.77 12.14
C ASN A 23 -6.73 -17.28 12.19
N THR A 24 -5.75 -16.44 12.46
CA THR A 24 -5.89 -14.98 12.39
C THR A 24 -5.63 -14.49 10.98
N TYR A 25 -6.56 -13.70 10.45
CA TYR A 25 -6.48 -13.08 9.13
C TYR A 25 -6.26 -11.59 9.30
N TYR A 26 -5.28 -11.05 8.57
CA TYR A 26 -4.88 -9.65 8.62
C TYR A 26 -5.20 -8.97 7.30
N ASN A 27 -5.92 -7.86 7.37
CA ASN A 27 -6.31 -7.07 6.22
C ASN A 27 -5.95 -5.60 6.43
N LEU A 28 -5.59 -4.93 5.34
CA LEU A 28 -5.36 -3.50 5.29
C LEU A 28 -6.46 -2.85 4.48
N ALA A 29 -7.02 -1.74 4.97
CA ALA A 29 -7.77 -0.82 4.14
C ALA A 29 -6.76 0.10 3.45
N ILE A 30 -6.81 0.17 2.13
CA ILE A 30 -5.88 0.95 1.31
C ILE A 30 -6.64 1.96 0.47
N LEU A 31 -6.01 3.09 0.20
CA LEU A 31 -6.43 4.08 -0.78
C LEU A 31 -5.37 4.13 -1.87
N GLN A 32 -5.79 3.85 -3.10
CA GLN A 32 -4.97 4.03 -4.28
C GLN A 32 -5.68 5.03 -5.18
N ASP A 33 -5.00 6.13 -5.52
CA ASP A 33 -5.54 7.24 -6.29
C ASP A 33 -6.86 7.78 -5.70
N SER A 34 -8.01 7.36 -6.22
CA SER A 34 -9.35 7.73 -5.73
C SER A 34 -10.22 6.53 -5.34
N GLU A 35 -9.63 5.33 -5.25
CA GLU A 35 -10.34 4.10 -4.93
C GLU A 35 -9.87 3.52 -3.59
N ALA A 36 -10.84 3.30 -2.69
CA ALA A 36 -10.61 2.63 -1.42
C ALA A 36 -10.93 1.13 -1.54
N GLY A 37 -10.03 0.30 -1.05
CA GLY A 37 -10.17 -1.15 -1.08
C GLY A 37 -9.69 -1.80 0.21
N THR A 38 -9.87 -3.12 0.28
CA THR A 38 -9.28 -3.94 1.33
C THR A 38 -8.44 -5.03 0.73
N ILE A 39 -7.30 -5.32 1.34
CA ILE A 39 -6.39 -6.36 0.86
C ILE A 39 -5.84 -7.18 2.01
N SER A 40 -5.69 -8.48 1.76
CA SER A 40 -5.10 -9.40 2.72
C SER A 40 -3.58 -9.25 2.79
N CYS A 41 -3.01 -9.47 3.96
CA CYS A 41 -1.57 -9.34 4.18
C CYS A 41 -1.08 -10.36 5.22
N SER A 42 0.25 -10.55 5.29
CA SER A 42 0.87 -11.30 6.39
C SER A 42 0.84 -10.50 7.69
N LYS A 43 0.99 -11.18 8.82
CA LYS A 43 1.12 -10.56 10.15
C LYS A 43 2.30 -9.57 10.19
N GLU A 44 3.42 -9.95 9.60
CA GLU A 44 4.64 -9.11 9.54
C GLU A 44 4.38 -7.80 8.81
N VAL A 45 3.70 -7.85 7.66
CA VAL A 45 3.29 -6.65 6.92
C VAL A 45 2.34 -5.82 7.77
N PHE A 46 1.34 -6.46 8.36
CA PHE A 46 0.36 -5.80 9.21
C PHE A 46 1.05 -5.03 10.35
N GLU A 47 2.05 -5.60 11.01
CA GLU A 47 2.77 -4.94 12.11
C GLU A 47 3.73 -3.84 11.62
N SER A 48 4.25 -3.96 10.39
CA SER A 48 5.22 -3.01 9.82
C SER A 48 4.64 -1.71 9.26
N VAL A 49 3.32 -1.61 9.10
CA VAL A 49 2.66 -0.44 8.51
C VAL A 49 1.86 0.36 9.53
N ASP A 50 1.90 1.68 9.36
CA ASP A 50 1.08 2.62 10.11
C ASP A 50 -0.07 3.16 9.25
N PRO A 51 -1.25 3.40 9.84
CA PRO A 51 -2.32 4.13 9.16
C PRO A 51 -1.90 5.56 8.76
N MET A 52 -2.58 6.09 7.74
CA MET A 52 -2.38 7.41 7.14
C MET A 52 -0.97 7.68 6.62
N LYS A 53 -0.23 6.63 6.23
CA LYS A 53 1.09 6.75 5.59
C LYS A 53 1.11 6.07 4.22
N PRO A 54 1.88 6.62 3.26
CA PRO A 54 2.09 6.01 1.96
C PRO A 54 3.14 4.89 2.02
N TYR A 55 2.88 3.79 1.31
CA TYR A 55 3.81 2.68 1.15
C TYR A 55 3.76 2.14 -0.27
N GLY A 56 4.90 1.64 -0.76
CA GLY A 56 4.90 0.71 -1.88
C GLY A 56 4.56 -0.69 -1.38
N LEU A 57 3.60 -1.38 -2.00
CA LEU A 57 3.28 -2.76 -1.62
C LEU A 57 3.98 -3.76 -2.54
N GLN A 58 4.31 -4.94 -2.02
CA GLN A 58 4.72 -6.10 -2.82
C GLN A 58 3.70 -7.22 -2.71
N PHE A 59 3.26 -7.75 -3.84
CA PHE A 59 2.23 -8.78 -3.87
C PHE A 59 2.79 -10.19 -4.09
N SER A 60 2.06 -11.16 -3.58
CA SER A 60 2.27 -12.58 -3.86
C SER A 60 0.95 -13.19 -4.29
N TYR A 61 1.00 -13.98 -5.37
CA TYR A 61 -0.17 -14.71 -5.85
C TYR A 61 -0.08 -16.17 -5.41
N ASN A 62 -1.08 -16.59 -4.65
CA ASN A 62 -1.26 -17.98 -4.28
C ASN A 62 -2.08 -18.68 -5.36
N ASP A 63 -1.42 -19.56 -6.12
CA ASP A 63 -2.04 -20.22 -7.26
C ASP A 63 -3.05 -21.31 -6.84
N GLN A 64 -2.87 -21.92 -5.66
CA GLN A 64 -3.78 -22.94 -5.14
C GLN A 64 -5.15 -22.35 -4.77
N TYR A 65 -5.15 -21.18 -4.14
CA TYR A 65 -6.37 -20.51 -3.69
C TYR A 65 -6.80 -19.36 -4.60
N LYS A 66 -6.10 -19.18 -5.74
CA LYS A 66 -6.31 -18.11 -6.71
C LYS A 66 -6.44 -16.73 -6.06
N SER A 67 -5.61 -16.47 -5.05
CA SER A 67 -5.71 -15.28 -4.20
C SER A 67 -4.46 -14.40 -4.28
N LEU A 68 -4.67 -13.09 -4.22
CA LEU A 68 -3.61 -12.10 -4.13
C LEU A 68 -3.50 -11.58 -2.70
N SER A 69 -2.28 -11.52 -2.17
CA SER A 69 -2.01 -10.94 -0.85
C SER A 69 -0.75 -10.09 -0.86
N VAL A 70 -0.65 -9.18 0.11
CA VAL A 70 0.55 -8.39 0.35
C VAL A 70 1.56 -9.25 1.12
N SER A 71 2.76 -9.34 0.55
CA SER A 71 3.89 -10.11 1.08
C SER A 71 5.05 -9.25 1.57
N GLY A 72 5.02 -7.94 1.31
CA GLY A 72 6.05 -7.02 1.77
C GLY A 72 5.67 -5.57 1.54
N VAL A 73 6.42 -4.67 2.18
CA VAL A 73 6.28 -3.22 2.05
C VAL A 73 7.61 -2.59 1.70
N LEU A 74 7.56 -1.59 0.84
CA LEU A 74 8.65 -0.72 0.47
C LEU A 74 8.35 0.64 1.11
N LEU A 75 9.27 1.11 1.94
CA LEU A 75 9.19 2.46 2.47
C LEU A 75 9.35 3.43 1.29
N SER A 76 8.29 4.18 1.01
CA SER A 76 8.38 5.33 0.13
C SER A 76 9.19 6.39 0.86
N ASN A 77 10.50 6.47 0.57
CA ASN A 77 11.30 7.60 1.03
C ASN A 77 10.72 8.86 0.38
N GLU A 78 10.01 9.69 1.14
CA GLU A 78 9.63 11.05 0.75
C GLU A 78 10.86 11.97 0.67
N LYS A 79 11.77 11.66 -0.26
CA LYS A 79 12.78 12.60 -0.75
C LYS A 79 12.85 12.46 -2.26
N GLU A 80 11.86 13.05 -2.93
CA GLU A 80 11.98 13.79 -4.20
C GLU A 80 10.57 14.03 -4.77
N SER A 81 9.91 15.05 -4.25
CA SER A 81 9.09 15.92 -5.08
C SER A 81 9.77 17.28 -5.07
N VAL A 82 10.77 17.44 -5.95
CA VAL A 82 11.31 18.76 -6.28
C VAL A 82 10.14 19.57 -6.83
N SER A 83 9.82 20.64 -6.11
CA SER A 83 9.01 21.74 -6.62
C SER A 83 9.67 22.24 -7.90
N ASN A 84 9.08 21.99 -9.07
CA ASN A 84 9.38 22.82 -10.22
C ASN A 84 8.73 24.18 -9.97
N SER A 85 9.58 25.11 -9.53
CA SER A 85 9.39 26.54 -9.65
C SER A 85 9.25 26.95 -11.12
N ASP A 86 8.81 28.19 -11.34
CA ASP A 86 8.99 28.97 -12.58
C ASP A 86 7.85 28.98 -13.61
N LEU A 87 6.66 29.47 -13.22
CA LEU A 87 5.96 30.41 -14.10
C LEU A 87 6.48 31.82 -13.84
N LYS A 88 7.53 32.17 -14.58
CA LYS A 88 8.02 33.54 -14.69
C LYS A 88 6.99 34.35 -15.49
N THR A 89 6.22 35.19 -14.81
CA THR A 89 5.39 36.22 -15.44
C THR A 89 6.29 37.11 -16.30
N PRO A 90 6.04 37.28 -17.62
CA PRO A 90 6.66 38.37 -18.34
C PRO A 90 5.82 39.62 -18.10
N ASP A 91 6.31 40.49 -17.20
CA ASP A 91 6.02 41.92 -17.28
C ASP A 91 6.51 42.44 -18.63
N LYS A 92 5.60 42.91 -19.47
CA LYS A 92 5.92 43.88 -20.52
C LYS A 92 4.80 44.93 -20.62
N LYS A 93 5.16 46.10 -20.08
CA LYS A 93 4.84 47.49 -20.48
C LYS A 93 3.77 47.70 -21.55
#